data_AF-A0A3D2M7V3-F1
#
_entry.id   AF-A0A3D2M7V3-F1
#
_cell.length_a   1.000
_cell.length_b   1.000
_cell.length_c   1.000
_cell.angle_alpha   90.00
_cell.angle_beta   90.00
_cell.angle_gamma   90.00
#
_symmetry.space_group_name_H-M   'P 1'
#
loop_
_entity.id
_entity.type
_entity.pdbx_description
1 polymer ?
#
loop_
_entity_poly.entity_id
_entity_poly.type
_entity_poly.pdbx_seq_one_letter_code
_entity_poly.pdbx_strand_id
1 'polypeptide(L)'
;MTMTPLPRTLAAWLKALDAVVLPAVADPYARVQRALRDSSMSMRQIAELIQESPILALTVIREANRNAAAASKPAESLEVALSRIGLKRAEALFARIPAAQPRDIPAPLRQVMLISHHASQQANGLFASRLARLWQEIHWSSLLFLAPVWALIAAHPDLLETWEQRVLVKREPARQVEQSLLGVSLLELCAATAEHWGLPGWIAQGYRLLNEHRRMLIKALHIARDNEHPLHQQQMLDGDPQLRRWLTLPSNTIVLANGLALSAHHSWSGIHSLRWQRLAGLYLQLPLAELQQMTHQQAAASAQAIGRTDLWHPAQGLLWPWESVFQGERVSKLPDTEALAQWRTHCRELLSEPCPYDNVVQLTATACNALTCAGMQRVLLLLVDRKQQRLVSQQTRGLPREAARLTLDPDQSQVLRRLLDKPALLRLKPDNVAQFSALLPGPLKALFPSEHVLLRSVGHEGRVVMLLVADQGNTAFSEMGLQTFTKTVQCIERALAAFSKRGR
;
A
#
# COMPACT_ATOMS: atom_id res chain seq x y z
N MET A 1 -9.66 18.17 1.44
CA MET A 1 -9.95 17.72 0.05
C MET A 1 -10.91 16.55 0.14
N THR A 2 -12.08 16.63 -0.49
CA THR A 2 -13.05 15.53 -0.55
C THR A 2 -12.47 14.40 -1.39
N MET A 3 -12.09 13.28 -0.75
CA MET A 3 -11.62 12.10 -1.45
C MET A 3 -12.75 11.58 -2.35
N THR A 4 -12.54 11.61 -3.67
CA THR A 4 -13.43 10.94 -4.61
C THR A 4 -13.49 9.46 -4.22
N PRO A 5 -14.68 8.87 -4.08
CA PRO A 5 -14.78 7.47 -3.68
C PRO A 5 -14.05 6.59 -4.69
N LEU A 6 -13.23 5.66 -4.18
CA LEU A 6 -12.49 4.71 -5.00
C LEU A 6 -13.46 3.85 -5.84
N PRO A 7 -13.13 3.54 -7.10
CA PRO A 7 -13.85 2.54 -7.86
C PRO A 7 -13.93 1.21 -7.08
N ARG A 8 -15.03 0.47 -7.26
CA ARG A 8 -15.27 -0.81 -6.56
C ARG A 8 -15.51 -1.99 -7.50
N THR A 9 -15.54 -1.77 -8.81
CA THR A 9 -15.78 -2.81 -9.83
C THR A 9 -14.65 -2.82 -10.86
N LEU A 10 -14.42 -3.97 -11.48
CA LEU A 10 -13.33 -4.15 -12.45
C LEU A 10 -13.43 -3.17 -13.63
N ALA A 11 -14.61 -3.03 -14.23
CA ALA A 11 -14.84 -2.11 -15.35
C ALA A 11 -14.60 -0.64 -14.98
N ALA A 12 -15.00 -0.22 -13.77
CA ALA A 12 -14.77 1.14 -13.28
C ALA A 12 -13.28 1.39 -13.03
N TRP A 13 -12.56 0.40 -12.50
CA TRP A 13 -11.12 0.46 -12.33
C TRP A 13 -10.38 0.56 -13.66
N LEU A 14 -10.71 -0.26 -14.65
CA LEU A 14 -10.08 -0.19 -15.97
C LEU A 14 -10.19 1.21 -16.59
N LYS A 15 -11.40 1.80 -16.53
CA LYS A 15 -11.63 3.17 -16.99
C LYS A 15 -10.82 4.21 -16.19
N ALA A 16 -10.74 4.05 -14.88
CA ALA A 16 -9.98 4.96 -14.02
C ALA A 16 -8.48 4.88 -14.30
N LEU A 17 -7.92 3.67 -14.41
CA LEU A 17 -6.49 3.44 -14.67
C LEU A 17 -6.07 3.91 -16.08
N ASP A 18 -6.95 3.80 -17.07
CA ASP A 18 -6.71 4.35 -18.42
C ASP A 18 -6.56 5.87 -18.45
N ALA A 19 -7.27 6.57 -17.56
CA ALA A 19 -7.22 8.03 -17.49
C ALA A 19 -5.96 8.54 -16.77
N VAL A 20 -5.20 7.66 -16.12
CA VAL A 20 -3.99 8.03 -15.38
C VAL A 20 -2.86 8.37 -16.33
N VAL A 21 -2.32 9.58 -16.21
CA VAL A 21 -1.11 10.01 -16.90
C VAL A 21 0.07 9.89 -15.94
N LEU A 22 0.97 8.94 -16.22
CA LEU A 22 2.16 8.72 -15.42
C LEU A 22 3.23 9.78 -15.73
N PRO A 23 3.82 10.45 -14.73
CA PRO A 23 4.90 11.40 -14.95
C PRO A 23 6.22 10.69 -15.26
N ALA A 24 6.99 11.22 -16.19
CA ALA A 24 8.34 10.77 -16.49
C ALA A 24 9.39 11.65 -15.79
N VAL A 25 10.53 11.07 -15.41
CA VAL A 25 11.67 11.84 -14.91
C VAL A 25 12.20 12.75 -16.02
N ALA A 26 12.41 14.02 -15.69
CA ALA A 26 12.73 15.07 -16.66
C ALA A 26 14.01 14.81 -17.47
N ASP A 27 15.08 14.30 -16.85
CA ASP A 27 16.37 14.16 -17.53
C ASP A 27 16.36 13.09 -18.63
N PRO A 28 15.94 11.82 -18.38
CA PRO A 28 15.75 10.84 -19.45
C PRO A 28 14.77 11.33 -20.52
N TYR A 29 13.68 11.98 -20.11
CA TYR A 29 12.68 12.54 -21.03
C TYR A 29 13.29 13.55 -22.00
N ALA A 30 14.06 14.51 -21.49
CA ALA A 30 14.68 15.56 -22.30
C ALA A 30 15.71 14.99 -23.30
N ARG A 31 16.45 13.94 -22.93
CA ARG A 31 17.39 13.27 -23.84
C ARG A 31 16.65 12.55 -24.96
N VAL A 32 15.56 11.84 -24.66
CA VAL A 32 14.74 11.18 -25.69
C VAL A 32 14.09 12.20 -26.63
N GLN A 33 13.56 13.32 -26.11
CA GLN A 33 13.01 14.40 -26.94
C GLN A 33 14.04 14.98 -27.92
N ARG A 34 15.29 15.17 -27.47
CA ARG A 34 16.40 15.60 -28.34
C ARG A 34 16.71 14.53 -29.40
N ALA A 35 16.79 13.27 -28.99
CA ALA A 35 17.09 12.15 -29.88
C ALA A 35 16.02 11.95 -30.98
N LEU A 36 14.74 12.16 -30.66
CA LEU A 36 13.65 12.07 -31.65
C LEU A 36 13.74 13.11 -32.77
N ARG A 37 14.40 14.24 -32.52
CA ARG A 37 14.57 15.35 -33.47
C ARG A 37 15.91 15.29 -34.22
N ASP A 38 16.79 14.40 -33.80
CA ASP A 38 18.10 14.22 -34.42
C ASP A 38 18.01 13.18 -35.55
N SER A 39 18.09 13.66 -36.80
CA SER A 39 18.03 12.81 -37.99
C SER A 39 19.22 11.87 -38.15
N SER A 40 20.29 12.05 -37.36
CA SER A 40 21.45 11.15 -37.38
C SER A 40 21.27 9.91 -36.49
N MET A 41 20.27 9.90 -35.61
CA MET A 41 20.04 8.79 -34.68
C MET A 41 19.20 7.66 -35.30
N SER A 42 19.65 6.43 -35.13
CA SER A 42 18.90 5.23 -35.51
C SER A 42 17.77 4.90 -34.53
N MET A 43 16.75 4.13 -34.98
CA MET A 43 15.68 3.62 -34.11
C MET A 43 16.23 2.89 -32.89
N ARG A 44 17.30 2.10 -33.07
CA ARG A 44 17.95 1.35 -32.00
C ARG A 44 18.55 2.27 -30.94
N GLN A 45 19.30 3.29 -31.34
CA GLN A 45 19.88 4.26 -30.40
C GLN A 45 18.80 5.03 -29.64
N ILE A 46 17.71 5.39 -30.31
CA ILE A 46 16.56 6.04 -29.65
C ILE A 46 15.88 5.08 -28.68
N ALA A 47 15.71 3.80 -29.03
CA ALA A 47 15.16 2.77 -28.15
C ALA A 47 16.03 2.54 -26.91
N GLU A 48 17.37 2.55 -27.05
CA GLU A 48 18.32 2.47 -25.93
C GLU A 48 18.15 3.67 -24.96
N LEU A 49 17.90 4.89 -25.48
CA LEU A 49 17.60 6.05 -24.63
C LEU A 49 16.22 5.97 -23.96
N ILE A 50 15.21 5.44 -24.66
CA ILE A 50 13.86 5.23 -24.09
C ILE A 50 13.92 4.24 -22.93
N GLN A 51 14.81 3.24 -22.98
CA GLN A 51 14.94 2.23 -21.95
C GLN A 51 15.27 2.78 -20.56
N GLU A 52 15.92 3.94 -20.48
CA GLU A 52 16.20 4.61 -19.21
C GLU A 52 14.94 5.23 -18.56
N SER A 53 13.81 5.26 -19.26
CA SER A 53 12.52 5.72 -18.74
C SER A 53 11.43 4.66 -18.88
N PRO A 54 11.06 3.95 -17.78
CA PRO A 54 10.01 2.95 -17.82
C PRO A 54 8.65 3.51 -18.30
N ILE A 55 8.38 4.79 -18.05
CA ILE A 55 7.14 5.45 -18.46
C ILE A 55 7.08 5.66 -19.98
N LEU A 56 8.20 6.07 -20.58
CA LEU A 56 8.31 6.19 -22.04
C LEU A 56 8.23 4.81 -22.69
N ALA A 57 8.95 3.83 -22.13
CA ALA A 57 8.91 2.44 -22.60
C ALA A 57 7.50 1.86 -22.57
N LEU A 58 6.79 2.01 -21.44
CA LEU A 58 5.39 1.60 -21.29
C LEU A 58 4.50 2.26 -22.34
N THR A 59 4.66 3.57 -22.57
CA THR A 59 3.83 4.32 -23.54
C THR A 59 4.03 3.81 -24.97
N VAL A 60 5.27 3.57 -25.38
CA VAL A 60 5.59 3.05 -26.72
C VAL A 60 5.06 1.63 -26.90
N ILE A 61 5.26 0.75 -25.91
CA ILE A 61 4.79 -0.65 -25.98
C ILE A 61 3.26 -0.71 -26.01
N ARG A 62 2.57 0.06 -25.16
CA ARG A 62 1.10 0.14 -25.15
C ARG A 62 0.55 0.58 -26.50
N GLU A 63 1.10 1.64 -27.09
CA GLU A 63 0.61 2.13 -28.37
C GLU A 63 0.92 1.12 -29.50
N ALA A 64 2.12 0.54 -29.54
CA ALA A 64 2.50 -0.45 -30.54
C ALA A 64 1.60 -1.70 -30.51
N ASN A 65 1.03 -2.02 -29.36
CA ASN A 65 0.19 -3.19 -29.16
C ASN A 65 -1.31 -2.91 -29.15
N ARG A 66 -1.73 -1.64 -29.27
CA ARG A 66 -3.14 -1.23 -29.25
C ARG A 66 -4.00 -1.94 -30.31
N ASN A 67 -3.40 -2.25 -31.47
CA ASN A 67 -4.03 -3.00 -32.57
C ASN A 67 -3.36 -4.36 -32.81
N ALA A 68 -2.69 -4.94 -31.81
CA ALA A 68 -1.94 -6.20 -31.96
C ALA A 68 -2.80 -7.37 -32.44
N ALA A 69 -4.12 -7.35 -32.17
CA ALA A 69 -5.09 -8.33 -32.69
C ALA A 69 -5.10 -8.40 -34.23
N ALA A 70 -4.76 -7.30 -34.93
CA ALA A 70 -4.64 -7.26 -36.39
C ALA A 70 -3.22 -7.59 -36.90
N ALA A 71 -2.18 -7.51 -36.04
CA ALA A 71 -0.77 -7.61 -36.42
C ALA A 71 -0.13 -9.00 -36.19
N SER A 72 -0.92 -10.04 -35.88
CA SER A 72 -0.51 -11.43 -35.59
C SER A 72 0.45 -11.63 -34.39
N LYS A 73 1.27 -10.65 -33.99
CA LYS A 73 2.16 -10.71 -32.82
C LYS A 73 2.35 -9.34 -32.12
N PRO A 74 2.38 -9.32 -30.77
CA PRO A 74 2.74 -8.12 -30.01
C PRO A 74 4.21 -7.72 -30.23
N ALA A 75 4.55 -6.46 -29.99
CA ALA A 75 5.91 -5.98 -29.99
C ALA A 75 6.64 -6.44 -28.72
N GLU A 76 7.71 -7.21 -28.89
CA GLU A 76 8.49 -7.84 -27.81
C GLU A 76 9.73 -7.00 -27.41
N SER A 77 10.03 -5.95 -28.17
CA SER A 77 11.15 -5.02 -27.90
C SER A 77 10.77 -3.57 -28.17
N LEU A 78 11.49 -2.63 -27.54
CA LEU A 78 11.28 -1.19 -27.79
C LEU A 78 11.61 -0.79 -29.22
N GLU A 79 12.63 -1.38 -29.84
CA GLU A 79 12.99 -1.08 -31.22
C GLU A 79 11.85 -1.48 -32.19
N VAL A 80 11.28 -2.67 -32.00
CA VAL A 80 10.13 -3.15 -32.79
C VAL A 80 8.90 -2.29 -32.53
N ALA A 81 8.64 -1.95 -31.26
CA ALA A 81 7.51 -1.12 -30.89
C ALA A 81 7.63 0.30 -31.49
N LEU A 82 8.81 0.92 -31.38
CA LEU A 82 9.11 2.23 -31.95
C LEU A 82 9.00 2.23 -33.48
N SER A 83 9.53 1.20 -34.14
CA SER A 83 9.42 1.02 -35.59
C SER A 83 7.96 0.87 -36.05
N ARG A 84 7.13 0.18 -35.26
CA ARG A 84 5.71 -0.03 -35.56
C ARG A 84 4.89 1.26 -35.45
N ILE A 85 5.15 2.10 -34.44
CA ILE A 85 4.39 3.36 -34.25
C ILE A 85 4.97 4.52 -35.08
N GLY A 86 6.27 4.50 -35.36
CA GLY A 86 6.99 5.57 -36.03
C GLY A 86 7.31 6.77 -35.12
N LEU A 87 8.38 7.50 -35.48
CA LEU A 87 8.92 8.59 -34.66
C LEU A 87 7.92 9.73 -34.41
N LYS A 88 7.18 10.16 -35.45
CA LYS A 88 6.20 11.24 -35.33
C LYS A 88 5.11 10.93 -34.31
N ARG A 89 4.65 9.67 -34.28
CA ARG A 89 3.65 9.21 -33.31
C ARG A 89 4.26 9.14 -31.90
N ALA A 90 5.48 8.63 -31.78
CA ALA A 90 6.20 8.61 -30.51
C ALA A 90 6.37 10.02 -29.91
N GLU A 91 6.79 11.01 -30.72
CA GLU A 91 6.91 12.41 -30.29
C GLU A 91 5.57 12.97 -29.79
N ALA A 92 4.48 12.74 -30.54
CA ALA A 92 3.13 13.17 -30.17
C ALA A 92 2.63 12.52 -28.87
N LEU A 93 2.97 11.26 -28.62
CA LEU A 93 2.63 10.57 -27.37
C LEU A 93 3.40 11.16 -26.20
N PHE A 94 4.72 11.33 -26.36
CA PHE A 94 5.58 11.85 -25.30
C PHE A 94 5.27 13.29 -24.94
N ALA A 95 4.78 14.10 -25.88
CA ALA A 95 4.32 15.47 -25.60
C ALA A 95 3.17 15.54 -24.58
N ARG A 96 2.44 14.43 -24.36
CA ARG A 96 1.34 14.35 -23.38
C ARG A 96 1.79 13.89 -22.00
N ILE A 97 3.05 13.48 -21.86
CA ILE A 97 3.62 12.97 -20.61
C ILE A 97 4.23 14.15 -19.83
N PRO A 98 3.81 14.40 -18.58
CA PRO A 98 4.42 15.42 -17.76
C PRO A 98 5.84 14.99 -17.37
N ALA A 99 6.81 15.82 -17.73
CA ALA A 99 8.19 15.71 -17.28
C ALA A 99 8.32 16.39 -15.92
N ALA A 100 8.69 15.65 -14.89
CA ALA A 100 8.80 16.13 -13.53
C ALA A 100 10.19 15.82 -12.93
N GLN A 101 10.62 16.65 -11.98
CA GLN A 101 11.80 16.32 -11.17
C GLN A 101 11.46 15.16 -10.23
N PRO A 102 12.42 14.29 -9.86
CA PRO A 102 12.16 13.14 -9.00
C PRO A 102 11.42 13.51 -7.69
N ARG A 103 11.76 14.64 -7.07
CA ARG A 103 11.11 15.12 -5.83
C ARG A 103 9.63 15.48 -5.98
N ASP A 104 9.20 15.84 -7.20
CA ASP A 104 7.83 16.25 -7.50
C ASP A 104 6.94 15.04 -7.87
N ILE A 105 7.57 13.89 -8.16
CA ILE A 105 6.86 12.62 -8.36
C ILE A 105 6.60 11.98 -6.99
N PRO A 106 5.35 11.56 -6.69
CA PRO A 106 5.01 10.96 -5.41
C PRO A 106 5.95 9.82 -5.03
N ALA A 107 6.52 9.88 -3.81
CA ALA A 107 7.46 8.88 -3.32
C ALA A 107 6.95 7.43 -3.41
N PRO A 108 5.66 7.13 -3.10
CA PRO A 108 5.10 5.79 -3.30
C PRO A 108 5.19 5.29 -4.75
N LEU A 109 4.93 6.14 -5.74
CA LEU A 109 5.05 5.77 -7.15
C LEU A 109 6.51 5.46 -7.51
N ARG A 110 7.44 6.34 -7.11
CA ARG A 110 8.87 6.12 -7.34
C ARG A 110 9.38 4.84 -6.68
N GLN A 111 8.86 4.52 -5.49
CA GLN A 111 9.19 3.28 -4.78
C GLN A 111 8.77 2.03 -5.56
N VAL A 112 7.54 1.98 -6.10
CA VAL A 112 7.09 0.83 -6.90
C VAL A 112 7.87 0.71 -8.22
N MET A 113 8.20 1.83 -8.86
CA MET A 113 9.06 1.83 -10.04
C MET A 113 10.47 1.31 -9.74
N LEU A 114 11.04 1.67 -8.58
CA LEU A 114 12.31 1.12 -8.10
C LEU A 114 12.23 -0.41 -7.89
N ILE A 115 11.14 -0.90 -7.29
CA ILE A 115 10.91 -2.35 -7.15
C ILE A 115 10.88 -3.05 -8.51
N SER A 116 10.22 -2.44 -9.50
CA SER A 116 10.20 -2.96 -10.88
C SER A 116 11.58 -2.96 -11.55
N HIS A 117 12.39 -1.91 -11.35
CA HIS A 117 13.78 -1.91 -11.82
C HIS A 117 14.58 -3.03 -11.18
N HIS A 118 14.45 -3.21 -9.86
CA HIS A 118 15.11 -4.29 -9.14
C HIS A 118 14.63 -5.67 -9.64
N ALA A 119 13.33 -5.86 -9.90
CA ALA A 119 12.81 -7.08 -10.49
C ALA A 119 13.42 -7.37 -11.87
N SER A 120 13.55 -6.35 -12.72
CA SER A 120 14.22 -6.49 -14.01
C SER A 120 15.71 -6.83 -13.88
N GLN A 121 16.42 -6.24 -12.92
CA GLN A 121 17.81 -6.58 -12.62
C GLN A 121 17.95 -8.03 -12.14
N GLN A 122 17.07 -8.49 -11.24
CA GLN A 122 17.03 -9.89 -10.80
C GLN A 122 16.77 -10.82 -11.99
N ALA A 123 15.80 -10.49 -12.84
CA ALA A 123 15.45 -11.31 -13.98
C ALA A 123 16.63 -11.47 -14.97
N ASN A 124 17.28 -10.36 -15.29
CA ASN A 124 18.43 -10.35 -16.18
C ASN A 124 19.61 -11.11 -15.59
N GLY A 125 19.94 -10.85 -14.32
CA GLY A 125 21.08 -11.49 -13.65
C GLY A 125 20.91 -12.99 -13.42
N LEU A 126 19.68 -13.46 -13.21
CA LEU A 126 19.39 -14.87 -12.88
C LEU A 126 19.08 -15.73 -14.12
N PHE A 127 18.39 -15.16 -15.13
CA PHE A 127 17.80 -15.95 -16.22
C PHE A 127 18.34 -15.62 -17.61
N ALA A 128 18.83 -14.40 -17.86
CA ALA A 128 19.14 -13.97 -19.22
C ALA A 128 20.31 -14.74 -19.86
N SER A 129 21.31 -15.17 -19.08
CA SER A 129 22.42 -15.98 -19.62
C SER A 129 21.96 -17.34 -20.15
N ARG A 130 21.00 -17.98 -19.46
CA ARG A 130 20.43 -19.28 -19.84
C ARG A 130 19.38 -19.16 -20.95
N LEU A 131 18.72 -18.00 -21.04
CA LEU A 131 17.65 -17.71 -21.99
C LEU A 131 18.00 -16.52 -22.89
N ALA A 132 19.24 -16.50 -23.42
CA ALA A 132 19.81 -15.33 -24.09
C ALA A 132 18.96 -14.80 -25.26
N ARG A 133 18.23 -15.66 -25.98
CA ARG A 133 17.35 -15.21 -27.09
C ARG A 133 16.09 -14.48 -26.61
N LEU A 134 15.70 -14.65 -25.35
CA LEU A 134 14.50 -14.09 -24.74
C LEU A 134 14.82 -12.93 -23.79
N TRP A 135 16.06 -12.44 -23.76
CA TRP A 135 16.50 -11.44 -22.78
C TRP A 135 15.65 -10.16 -22.83
N GLN A 136 15.24 -9.71 -24.02
CA GLN A 136 14.40 -8.51 -24.17
C GLN A 136 13.02 -8.74 -23.56
N GLU A 137 12.40 -9.90 -23.84
CA GLU A 137 11.09 -10.25 -23.30
C GLU A 137 11.14 -10.41 -21.78
N ILE A 138 12.20 -11.04 -21.25
CA ILE A 138 12.46 -11.16 -19.81
C ILE A 138 12.62 -9.77 -19.17
N HIS A 139 13.43 -8.90 -19.77
CA HIS A 139 13.69 -7.55 -19.27
C HIS A 139 12.41 -6.71 -19.20
N TRP A 140 11.68 -6.60 -20.32
CA TRP A 140 10.48 -5.76 -20.44
C TRP A 140 9.32 -6.31 -19.64
N SER A 141 9.09 -7.62 -19.69
CA SER A 141 8.00 -8.24 -18.94
C SER A 141 8.25 -8.16 -17.43
N SER A 142 9.51 -8.23 -16.99
CA SER A 142 9.85 -8.07 -15.56
C SER A 142 9.74 -6.63 -15.09
N LEU A 143 10.23 -5.67 -15.89
CA LEU A 143 10.13 -4.24 -15.57
C LEU A 143 8.68 -3.76 -15.54
N LEU A 144 7.90 -4.09 -16.58
CA LEU A 144 6.53 -3.63 -16.74
C LEU A 144 5.50 -4.49 -16.01
N PHE A 145 5.92 -5.55 -15.30
CA PHE A 145 5.00 -6.43 -14.59
C PHE A 145 4.06 -5.62 -13.69
N LEU A 146 4.62 -4.73 -12.84
CA LEU A 146 3.85 -3.87 -11.93
C LEU A 146 3.29 -2.59 -12.57
N ALA A 147 3.32 -2.43 -13.90
CA ALA A 147 2.79 -1.23 -14.56
C ALA A 147 1.31 -0.91 -14.22
N PRO A 148 0.40 -1.90 -14.09
CA PRO A 148 -0.94 -1.64 -13.57
C PRO A 148 -0.93 -1.02 -12.16
N VAL A 149 -0.02 -1.47 -11.29
CA VAL A 149 0.14 -0.94 -9.93
C VAL A 149 0.73 0.47 -9.96
N TRP A 150 1.61 0.79 -10.91
CA TRP A 150 2.11 2.16 -11.08
C TRP A 150 0.97 3.15 -11.29
N ALA A 151 0.02 2.84 -12.18
CA ALA A 151 -1.14 3.72 -12.41
C ALA A 151 -2.06 3.79 -11.17
N LEU A 152 -2.25 2.68 -10.48
CA LEU A 152 -3.04 2.65 -9.24
C LEU A 152 -2.43 3.59 -8.18
N ILE A 153 -1.12 3.53 -7.96
CA ILE A 153 -0.41 4.34 -6.98
C ILE A 153 -0.23 5.79 -7.44
N ALA A 154 -0.14 6.04 -8.75
CA ALA A 154 -0.14 7.41 -9.27
C ALA A 154 -1.47 8.13 -9.03
N ALA A 155 -2.60 7.42 -9.16
CA ALA A 155 -3.93 7.97 -8.85
C ALA A 155 -4.18 8.07 -7.34
N HIS A 156 -3.72 7.08 -6.57
CA HIS A 156 -3.98 6.96 -5.14
C HIS A 156 -2.73 6.52 -4.36
N PRO A 157 -1.79 7.45 -4.06
CA PRO A 157 -0.52 7.12 -3.44
C PRO A 157 -0.64 6.42 -2.07
N ASP A 158 -1.67 6.76 -1.29
CA ASP A 158 -1.92 6.21 0.05
C ASP A 158 -2.22 4.69 0.05
N LEU A 159 -2.60 4.13 -1.11
CA LEU A 159 -2.91 2.70 -1.22
C LEU A 159 -1.69 1.83 -0.95
N LEU A 160 -0.49 2.24 -1.38
CA LEU A 160 0.73 1.44 -1.17
C LEU A 160 0.98 1.27 0.32
N GLU A 161 1.05 2.39 1.04
CA GLU A 161 1.28 2.40 2.48
C GLU A 161 0.21 1.61 3.23
N THR A 162 -1.07 1.84 2.90
CA THR A 162 -2.18 1.16 3.56
C THR A 162 -2.09 -0.35 3.33
N TRP A 163 -1.74 -0.78 2.12
CA TRP A 163 -1.58 -2.19 1.79
C TRP A 163 -0.36 -2.80 2.49
N GLU A 164 0.79 -2.14 2.50
CA GLU A 164 2.00 -2.61 3.17
C GLU A 164 1.78 -2.80 4.67
N GLN A 165 1.17 -1.81 5.34
CA GLN A 165 0.87 -1.89 6.77
C GLN A 165 -0.10 -3.03 7.10
N ARG A 166 -1.13 -3.25 6.28
CA ARG A 166 -2.12 -4.31 6.54
C ARG A 166 -1.60 -5.70 6.19
N VAL A 167 -0.97 -5.86 5.02
CA VAL A 167 -0.56 -7.16 4.49
C VAL A 167 0.82 -7.58 4.99
N LEU A 168 1.82 -6.71 4.93
CA LEU A 168 3.20 -7.08 5.26
C LEU A 168 3.46 -6.99 6.76
N VAL A 169 2.99 -5.93 7.41
CA VAL A 169 3.24 -5.70 8.85
C VAL A 169 2.22 -6.45 9.70
N LYS A 170 0.92 -6.16 9.52
CA LYS A 170 -0.16 -6.79 10.33
C LYS A 170 -0.53 -8.21 9.88
N ARG A 171 0.03 -8.68 8.77
CA ARG A 171 -0.18 -10.03 8.22
C ARG A 171 -1.66 -10.36 7.97
N GLU A 172 -2.48 -9.35 7.67
CA GLU A 172 -3.85 -9.56 7.24
C GLU A 172 -3.86 -10.33 5.90
N PRO A 173 -4.84 -11.23 5.68
CA PRO A 173 -4.94 -11.94 4.41
C PRO A 173 -5.10 -10.95 3.24
N ALA A 174 -4.14 -10.96 2.31
CA ALA A 174 -4.10 -10.01 1.18
C ALA A 174 -5.44 -9.90 0.43
N ARG A 175 -6.12 -11.03 0.17
CA ARG A 175 -7.44 -11.05 -0.50
C ARG A 175 -8.51 -10.23 0.25
N GLN A 176 -8.52 -10.27 1.58
CA GLN A 176 -9.46 -9.50 2.40
C GLN A 176 -9.14 -8.01 2.36
N VAL A 177 -7.84 -7.67 2.43
CA VAL A 177 -7.36 -6.29 2.32
C VAL A 177 -7.69 -5.71 0.94
N GLU A 178 -7.41 -6.45 -0.14
CA GLU A 178 -7.71 -6.07 -1.53
C GLU A 178 -9.22 -5.80 -1.72
N GLN A 179 -10.08 -6.72 -1.26
CA GLN A 179 -11.53 -6.52 -1.34
C GLN A 179 -11.98 -5.29 -0.55
N SER A 180 -11.39 -5.05 0.62
CA SER A 180 -11.67 -3.90 1.47
C SER A 180 -11.22 -2.58 0.85
N LEU A 181 -10.05 -2.53 0.21
CA LEU A 181 -9.48 -1.31 -0.37
C LEU A 181 -10.01 -1.03 -1.78
N LEU A 182 -10.02 -2.04 -2.65
CA LEU A 182 -10.27 -1.91 -4.09
C LEU A 182 -11.67 -2.39 -4.50
N GLY A 183 -12.34 -3.21 -3.68
CA GLY A 183 -13.61 -3.87 -4.05
C GLY A 183 -13.45 -5.04 -5.04
N VAL A 184 -12.23 -5.30 -5.50
CA VAL A 184 -11.86 -6.37 -6.43
C VAL A 184 -10.52 -6.98 -6.01
N SER A 185 -10.15 -8.15 -6.53
CA SER A 185 -8.80 -8.68 -6.34
C SER A 185 -7.77 -7.85 -7.11
N LEU A 186 -6.63 -7.56 -6.48
CA LEU A 186 -5.55 -6.82 -7.14
C LEU A 186 -4.96 -7.63 -8.30
N LEU A 187 -4.81 -8.95 -8.16
CA LEU A 187 -4.27 -9.80 -9.23
C LEU A 187 -5.19 -9.84 -10.45
N GLU A 188 -6.50 -9.90 -10.23
CA GLU A 188 -7.51 -9.85 -11.30
C GLU A 188 -7.50 -8.49 -12.00
N LEU A 189 -7.45 -7.40 -11.22
CA LEU A 189 -7.34 -6.05 -11.77
C LEU A 189 -6.08 -5.89 -12.62
N CYS A 190 -4.93 -6.37 -12.13
CA CYS A 190 -3.66 -6.27 -12.86
C CYS A 190 -3.67 -7.11 -14.14
N ALA A 191 -4.23 -8.33 -14.12
CA ALA A 191 -4.38 -9.16 -15.32
C ALA A 191 -5.23 -8.45 -16.38
N ALA A 192 -6.43 -7.99 -16.00
CA ALA A 192 -7.34 -7.29 -16.90
C ALA A 192 -6.73 -5.99 -17.45
N THR A 193 -6.01 -5.24 -16.62
CA THR A 193 -5.33 -4.01 -17.05
C THR A 193 -4.20 -4.31 -18.02
N ALA A 194 -3.39 -5.35 -17.76
CA ALA A 194 -2.29 -5.74 -18.64
C ALA A 194 -2.81 -6.16 -20.03
N GLU A 195 -3.92 -6.89 -20.09
CA GLU A 195 -4.57 -7.28 -21.34
C GLU A 195 -5.16 -6.08 -22.08
N HIS A 196 -5.91 -5.25 -21.36
CA HIS A 196 -6.52 -4.03 -21.91
C HIS A 196 -5.49 -3.05 -22.48
N TRP A 197 -4.31 -2.98 -21.87
CA TRP A 197 -3.20 -2.14 -22.32
C TRP A 197 -2.32 -2.77 -23.39
N GLY A 198 -2.56 -4.04 -23.76
CA GLY A 198 -1.71 -4.76 -24.71
C GLY A 198 -0.27 -4.92 -24.22
N LEU A 199 -0.05 -5.11 -22.91
CA LEU A 199 1.28 -5.39 -22.38
C LEU A 199 1.81 -6.74 -22.90
N PRO A 200 3.15 -6.98 -22.86
CA PRO A 200 3.72 -8.28 -23.19
C PRO A 200 2.95 -9.44 -22.56
N GLY A 201 2.65 -10.48 -23.35
CA GLY A 201 1.68 -11.51 -22.98
C GLY A 201 2.03 -12.26 -21.70
N TRP A 202 3.32 -12.38 -21.37
CA TRP A 202 3.78 -13.00 -20.13
C TRP A 202 3.29 -12.28 -18.88
N ILE A 203 3.06 -10.96 -18.93
CA ILE A 203 2.58 -10.20 -17.76
C ILE A 203 1.18 -10.65 -17.35
N ALA A 204 0.24 -10.68 -18.31
CA ALA A 204 -1.11 -11.17 -18.05
C ALA A 204 -1.11 -12.64 -17.61
N GLN A 205 -0.30 -13.48 -18.27
CA GLN A 205 -0.13 -14.89 -17.88
C GLN A 205 0.42 -15.04 -16.46
N GLY A 206 1.37 -14.21 -16.05
CA GLY A 206 1.93 -14.20 -14.70
C GLY A 206 0.89 -13.87 -13.63
N TYR A 207 0.02 -12.89 -13.89
CA TYR A 207 -1.09 -12.59 -12.97
C TYR A 207 -2.12 -13.71 -12.89
N ARG A 208 -2.51 -14.30 -14.04
CA ARG A 208 -3.39 -15.47 -14.06
C ARG A 208 -2.76 -16.68 -13.37
N LEU A 209 -1.45 -16.87 -13.48
CA LEU A 209 -0.73 -17.92 -12.74
C LEU A 209 -0.89 -17.76 -11.23
N LEU A 210 -0.69 -16.54 -10.72
CA LEU A 210 -0.83 -16.23 -9.29
C LEU A 210 -2.29 -16.34 -8.81
N ASN A 211 -3.26 -16.13 -9.70
CA ASN A 211 -4.67 -16.14 -9.34
C ASN A 211 -5.37 -17.49 -9.57
N GLU A 212 -5.36 -18.00 -10.79
CA GLU A 212 -6.14 -19.15 -11.27
C GLU A 212 -5.36 -20.47 -11.19
N HIS A 213 -4.06 -20.45 -11.50
CA HIS A 213 -3.23 -21.67 -11.56
C HIS A 213 -2.47 -21.98 -10.26
N ARG A 214 -3.07 -21.65 -9.10
CA ARG A 214 -2.44 -21.82 -7.79
C ARG A 214 -2.02 -23.26 -7.48
N ARG A 215 -2.70 -24.26 -8.04
CA ARG A 215 -2.38 -25.67 -7.79
C ARG A 215 -0.98 -26.06 -8.24
N MET A 216 -0.57 -25.64 -9.44
CA MET A 216 0.78 -25.92 -9.96
C MET A 216 1.85 -25.21 -9.13
N LEU A 217 1.60 -23.95 -8.79
CA LEU A 217 2.48 -23.17 -7.92
C LEU A 217 2.62 -23.80 -6.52
N ILE A 218 1.52 -24.27 -5.91
CA ILE A 218 1.54 -24.94 -4.61
C ILE A 218 2.35 -26.25 -4.68
N LYS A 219 2.14 -27.07 -5.71
CA LYS A 219 2.93 -28.29 -5.93
C LYS A 219 4.43 -27.98 -6.04
N ALA A 220 4.79 -27.01 -6.88
CA ALA A 220 6.18 -26.61 -7.05
C ALA A 220 6.79 -26.04 -5.75
N LEU A 221 6.04 -25.22 -5.00
CA LEU A 221 6.47 -24.72 -3.69
C LEU A 221 6.65 -25.83 -2.65
N HIS A 222 5.83 -26.88 -2.72
CA HIS A 222 5.97 -28.05 -1.86
C HIS A 222 7.29 -28.77 -2.13
N ILE A 223 7.62 -29.02 -3.40
CA ILE A 223 8.91 -29.61 -3.80
C ILE A 223 10.07 -28.68 -3.42
N ALA A 224 9.95 -27.38 -3.71
CA ALA A 224 10.98 -26.38 -3.44
C ALA A 224 11.32 -26.25 -1.94
N ARG A 225 10.39 -26.61 -1.05
CA ARG A 225 10.64 -26.60 0.40
C ARG A 225 11.81 -27.51 0.79
N ASP A 226 11.93 -28.65 0.12
CA ASP A 226 12.95 -29.69 0.37
C ASP A 226 14.30 -29.39 -0.31
N ASN A 227 14.74 -28.13 -0.17
CA ASN A 227 15.93 -27.58 -0.83
C ASN A 227 17.27 -28.21 -0.40
N GLU A 228 17.29 -29.00 0.67
CA GLU A 228 18.49 -29.71 1.15
C GLU A 228 18.70 -31.05 0.41
N HIS A 229 17.69 -31.52 -0.35
CA HIS A 229 17.74 -32.80 -1.06
C HIS A 229 17.48 -32.61 -2.58
N PRO A 230 18.42 -32.03 -3.36
CA PRO A 230 18.21 -31.74 -4.79
C PRO A 230 17.83 -32.97 -5.63
N LEU A 231 18.41 -34.14 -5.31
CA LEU A 231 18.08 -35.39 -6.01
C LEU A 231 16.62 -35.80 -5.80
N HIS A 232 16.11 -35.66 -4.57
CA HIS A 232 14.72 -35.95 -4.27
C HIS A 232 13.78 -34.98 -4.98
N GLN A 233 14.12 -33.68 -5.02
CA GLN A 233 13.38 -32.69 -5.78
C GLN A 233 13.30 -33.05 -7.27
N GLN A 234 14.40 -33.51 -7.86
CA GLN A 234 14.45 -33.97 -9.24
C GLN A 234 13.56 -35.20 -9.46
N GLN A 235 13.63 -36.20 -8.57
CA GLN A 235 12.77 -37.39 -8.65
C GLN A 235 11.28 -37.03 -8.57
N MET A 236 10.89 -36.09 -7.69
CA MET A 236 9.50 -35.61 -7.59
C MET A 236 9.05 -34.90 -8.88
N LEU A 237 9.93 -34.10 -9.51
CA LEU A 237 9.62 -33.45 -10.78
C LEU A 237 9.55 -34.45 -11.95
N ASP A 238 10.40 -35.47 -11.95
CA ASP A 238 10.38 -36.53 -12.96
C ASP A 238 9.12 -37.40 -12.84
N GLY A 239 8.60 -37.58 -11.62
CA GLY A 239 7.31 -38.22 -11.35
C GLY A 239 6.07 -37.40 -11.74
N ASP A 240 6.21 -36.10 -12.04
CA ASP A 240 5.13 -35.22 -12.54
C ASP A 240 5.62 -34.40 -13.75
N PRO A 241 5.68 -35.02 -14.96
CA PRO A 241 6.17 -34.35 -16.17
C PRO A 241 5.41 -33.08 -16.55
N GLN A 242 4.11 -33.01 -16.21
CA GLN A 242 3.30 -31.82 -16.43
C GLN A 242 3.78 -30.65 -15.55
N LEU A 243 4.05 -30.92 -14.27
CA LEU A 243 4.62 -29.93 -13.35
C LEU A 243 6.02 -29.51 -13.79
N ARG A 244 6.88 -30.45 -14.18
CA ARG A 244 8.22 -30.14 -14.69
C ARG A 244 8.16 -29.22 -15.91
N ARG A 245 7.33 -29.55 -16.91
CA ARG A 245 7.15 -28.72 -18.11
C ARG A 245 6.59 -27.34 -17.78
N TRP A 246 5.62 -27.28 -16.88
CA TRP A 246 5.04 -26.00 -16.44
C TRP A 246 6.09 -25.15 -15.73
N LEU A 247 6.85 -25.73 -14.81
CA LEU A 247 7.84 -25.02 -14.00
C LEU A 247 8.90 -24.36 -14.89
N THR A 248 9.40 -25.07 -15.90
CA THR A 248 10.49 -24.62 -16.78
C THR A 248 10.05 -23.69 -17.91
N LEU A 249 8.78 -23.25 -17.94
CA LEU A 249 8.33 -22.25 -18.90
C LEU A 249 9.09 -20.92 -18.69
N PRO A 250 9.68 -20.33 -19.75
CA PRO A 250 10.37 -19.03 -19.65
C PRO A 250 9.50 -17.91 -19.07
N SER A 251 8.18 -17.95 -19.32
CA SER A 251 7.22 -17.00 -18.78
C SER A 251 7.15 -16.99 -17.25
N ASN A 252 7.61 -18.03 -16.55
CA ASN A 252 7.63 -18.03 -15.09
C ASN A 252 8.75 -17.15 -14.52
N THR A 253 9.81 -16.88 -15.29
CA THR A 253 10.95 -16.06 -14.85
C THR A 253 10.53 -14.68 -14.37
N ILE A 254 9.53 -14.08 -15.03
CA ILE A 254 9.03 -12.74 -14.70
C ILE A 254 8.33 -12.72 -13.32
N VAL A 255 7.59 -13.79 -12.99
CA VAL A 255 6.90 -13.94 -11.70
C VAL A 255 7.92 -14.22 -10.60
N LEU A 256 8.92 -15.06 -10.88
CA LEU A 256 10.00 -15.35 -9.93
C LEU A 256 10.78 -14.09 -9.58
N ALA A 257 11.20 -13.31 -10.59
CA ALA A 257 11.97 -12.10 -10.39
C ALA A 257 11.18 -11.00 -9.65
N ASN A 258 9.91 -10.80 -10.02
CA ASN A 258 9.04 -9.85 -9.31
C ASN A 258 8.71 -10.31 -7.89
N GLY A 259 8.51 -11.62 -7.69
CA GLY A 259 8.31 -12.22 -6.37
C GLY A 259 9.51 -11.97 -5.45
N LEU A 260 10.73 -12.22 -5.94
CA LEU A 260 11.98 -11.95 -5.22
C LEU A 260 12.15 -10.46 -4.88
N ALA A 261 11.93 -9.57 -5.84
CA ALA A 261 12.08 -8.13 -5.62
C ALA A 261 11.05 -7.57 -4.62
N LEU A 262 9.78 -7.99 -4.73
CA LEU A 262 8.71 -7.58 -3.80
C LEU A 262 8.92 -8.16 -2.40
N SER A 263 9.36 -9.41 -2.26
CA SER A 263 9.61 -9.98 -0.94
C SER A 263 10.83 -9.34 -0.26
N ALA A 264 11.89 -9.07 -1.02
CA ALA A 264 13.10 -8.41 -0.52
C ALA A 264 12.84 -6.96 -0.06
N HIS A 265 11.83 -6.30 -0.62
CA HIS A 265 11.35 -4.98 -0.14
C HIS A 265 10.92 -5.02 1.33
N HIS A 266 10.44 -6.16 1.80
CA HIS A 266 10.01 -6.37 3.19
C HIS A 266 11.12 -6.96 4.08
N SER A 267 11.78 -8.04 3.63
CA SER A 267 12.82 -8.74 4.39
C SER A 267 13.57 -9.73 3.49
N TRP A 268 14.86 -9.95 3.76
CA TRP A 268 15.63 -11.00 3.08
C TRP A 268 15.35 -12.41 3.63
N SER A 269 15.16 -12.55 4.96
CA SER A 269 14.95 -13.84 5.62
C SER A 269 13.48 -14.25 5.78
N GLY A 270 12.54 -13.31 5.64
CA GLY A 270 11.12 -13.56 5.90
C GLY A 270 10.55 -14.73 5.10
N ILE A 271 9.53 -15.41 5.65
CA ILE A 271 8.92 -16.62 5.07
C ILE A 271 8.50 -16.40 3.60
N HIS A 272 8.00 -15.20 3.26
CA HIS A 272 7.62 -14.86 1.89
C HIS A 272 8.84 -14.80 0.95
N SER A 273 9.96 -14.22 1.40
CA SER A 273 11.21 -14.18 0.65
C SER A 273 11.78 -15.58 0.43
N LEU A 274 11.85 -16.38 1.49
CA LEU A 274 12.36 -17.75 1.43
C LEU A 274 11.56 -18.64 0.46
N ARG A 275 10.24 -18.45 0.37
CA ARG A 275 9.40 -19.18 -0.62
C ARG A 275 9.81 -18.86 -2.06
N TRP A 276 10.00 -17.58 -2.37
CA TRP A 276 10.40 -17.15 -3.72
C TRP A 276 11.83 -17.57 -4.05
N GLN A 277 12.75 -17.47 -3.10
CA GLN A 277 14.12 -17.97 -3.23
C GLN A 277 14.10 -19.48 -3.53
N ARG A 278 13.47 -20.30 -2.68
CA ARG A 278 13.40 -21.74 -2.92
C ARG A 278 12.78 -22.11 -4.27
N LEU A 279 11.70 -21.44 -4.66
CA LEU A 279 11.04 -21.70 -5.95
C LEU A 279 11.94 -21.32 -7.14
N ALA A 280 12.64 -20.18 -7.07
CA ALA A 280 13.60 -19.79 -8.08
C ALA A 280 14.82 -20.74 -8.12
N GLY A 281 15.25 -21.26 -6.97
CA GLY A 281 16.31 -22.26 -6.85
C GLY A 281 15.90 -23.58 -7.51
N LEU A 282 14.67 -24.03 -7.29
CA LEU A 282 14.10 -25.20 -7.97
C LEU A 282 14.03 -25.00 -9.49
N TYR A 283 13.61 -23.82 -9.96
CA TYR A 283 13.59 -23.48 -11.39
C TYR A 283 14.99 -23.51 -12.01
N LEU A 284 15.96 -22.91 -11.32
CA LEU A 284 17.35 -22.81 -11.78
C LEU A 284 18.17 -24.08 -11.49
N GLN A 285 17.63 -25.03 -10.72
CA GLN A 285 18.37 -26.19 -10.21
C GLN A 285 19.65 -25.78 -9.48
N LEU A 286 19.54 -24.75 -8.62
CA LEU A 286 20.65 -24.22 -7.83
C LEU A 286 20.39 -24.45 -6.32
N PRO A 287 21.45 -24.73 -5.53
CA PRO A 287 21.37 -24.70 -4.08
C PRO A 287 20.87 -23.34 -3.57
N LEU A 288 20.11 -23.35 -2.47
CA LEU A 288 19.52 -22.13 -1.93
C LEU A 288 20.57 -21.05 -1.59
N ALA A 289 21.71 -21.44 -1.03
CA ALA A 289 22.78 -20.51 -0.66
C ALA A 289 23.39 -19.78 -1.87
N GLU A 290 23.61 -20.50 -2.97
CA GLU A 290 24.12 -19.92 -4.22
C GLU A 290 23.11 -18.94 -4.81
N LEU A 291 21.83 -19.31 -4.84
CA LEU A 291 20.79 -18.41 -5.28
C LEU A 291 20.71 -17.15 -4.40
N GLN A 292 20.76 -17.29 -3.07
CA GLN A 292 20.74 -16.16 -2.16
C GLN A 292 21.91 -15.21 -2.46
N GLN A 293 23.12 -15.74 -2.64
CA GLN A 293 24.28 -14.96 -3.04
C GLN A 293 24.05 -14.21 -4.35
N MET A 294 23.54 -14.88 -5.40
CA MET A 294 23.24 -14.25 -6.68
C MET A 294 22.20 -13.13 -6.52
N THR A 295 21.10 -13.38 -5.79
CA THR A 295 20.04 -12.38 -5.58
C THR A 295 20.56 -11.16 -4.82
N HIS A 296 21.43 -11.34 -3.83
CA HIS A 296 22.05 -10.23 -3.10
C HIS A 296 22.99 -9.42 -3.99
N GLN A 297 23.80 -10.08 -4.82
CA GLN A 297 24.67 -9.40 -5.79
C GLN A 297 23.85 -8.59 -6.80
N GLN A 298 22.74 -9.13 -7.31
CA GLN A 298 21.85 -8.39 -8.20
C GLN A 298 21.16 -7.20 -7.50
N ALA A 299 20.84 -7.32 -6.21
CA ALA A 299 20.34 -6.19 -5.44
C ALA A 299 21.41 -5.09 -5.30
N ALA A 300 22.66 -5.45 -5.03
CA ALA A 300 23.76 -4.49 -4.96
C ALA A 300 24.00 -3.80 -6.33
N ALA A 301 23.99 -4.57 -7.43
CA ALA A 301 24.12 -4.03 -8.77
C ALA A 301 22.96 -3.08 -9.14
N SER A 302 21.72 -3.45 -8.77
CA SER A 302 20.53 -2.59 -8.93
C SER A 302 20.70 -1.26 -8.19
N ALA A 303 21.14 -1.30 -6.93
CA ALA A 303 21.38 -0.09 -6.14
C ALA A 303 22.48 0.79 -6.74
N GLN A 304 23.56 0.19 -7.25
CA GLN A 304 24.64 0.92 -7.93
C GLN A 304 24.14 1.61 -9.21
N ALA A 305 23.34 0.91 -10.01
CA ALA A 305 22.79 1.45 -11.26
C ALA A 305 21.80 2.60 -11.02
N ILE A 306 21.01 2.54 -9.94
CA ILE A 306 20.10 3.62 -9.54
C ILE A 306 20.88 4.83 -8.97
N GLY A 307 21.97 4.56 -8.25
CA GLY A 307 22.76 5.59 -7.59
C GLY A 307 22.11 6.14 -6.32
N ARG A 308 22.42 7.39 -5.98
CA ARG A 308 21.92 8.03 -4.74
C ARG A 308 20.42 8.28 -4.84
N THR A 309 19.68 7.78 -3.85
CA THR A 309 18.22 7.90 -3.79
C THR A 309 17.74 8.16 -2.35
N ASP A 310 16.61 8.84 -2.21
CA ASP A 310 15.85 9.01 -0.96
C ASP A 310 14.90 7.82 -0.67
N LEU A 311 14.83 6.86 -1.59
CA LEU A 311 13.96 5.70 -1.53
C LEU A 311 14.60 4.53 -0.78
N TRP A 312 13.74 3.62 -0.32
CA TRP A 312 14.17 2.36 0.25
C TRP A 312 14.62 1.40 -0.86
N HIS A 313 15.81 0.82 -0.75
CA HIS A 313 16.29 -0.23 -1.64
C HIS A 313 16.73 -1.46 -0.82
N PRO A 314 16.28 -2.70 -1.15
CA PRO A 314 16.61 -3.91 -0.37
C PRO A 314 18.11 -4.17 -0.15
N ALA A 315 18.96 -3.69 -1.06
CA ALA A 315 20.41 -3.75 -0.92
C ALA A 315 20.93 -3.07 0.36
N GLN A 316 20.27 -2.02 0.85
CA GLN A 316 20.61 -1.39 2.13
C GLN A 316 20.46 -2.37 3.29
N GLY A 317 19.45 -3.24 3.23
CA GLY A 317 19.19 -4.27 4.23
C GLY A 317 20.22 -5.41 4.27
N LEU A 318 21.09 -5.53 3.26
CA LEU A 318 22.20 -6.49 3.27
C LEU A 318 23.26 -6.15 4.32
N LEU A 319 23.30 -4.91 4.81
CA LEU A 319 24.19 -4.44 5.86
C LEU A 319 23.67 -4.76 7.27
N TRP A 320 22.40 -5.13 7.38
CA TRP A 320 21.72 -5.39 8.65
C TRP A 320 21.71 -6.88 8.98
N PRO A 321 21.41 -7.26 10.24
CA PRO A 321 21.24 -8.67 10.60
C PRO A 321 20.26 -9.38 9.69
N TRP A 322 20.52 -10.66 9.38
CA TRP A 322 19.72 -11.46 8.44
C TRP A 322 18.21 -11.42 8.73
N GLU A 323 17.82 -11.48 10.00
CA GLU A 323 16.42 -11.50 10.44
C GLU A 323 15.72 -10.13 10.46
N SER A 324 16.33 -9.11 9.87
CA SER A 324 15.77 -7.77 9.83
C SER A 324 14.52 -7.70 8.96
N VAL A 325 13.55 -6.92 9.46
CA VAL A 325 12.34 -6.53 8.72
C VAL A 325 12.40 -5.03 8.48
N PHE A 326 12.19 -4.64 7.22
CA PHE A 326 12.42 -3.26 6.78
C PHE A 326 11.15 -2.41 6.81
N GLN A 327 9.99 -3.04 6.63
CA GLN A 327 8.70 -2.37 6.79
C GLN A 327 8.19 -2.59 8.22
N GLY A 328 8.30 -1.56 9.06
CA GLY A 328 7.81 -1.55 10.43
C GLY A 328 6.39 -1.00 10.56
N GLU A 329 5.78 -1.23 11.73
CA GLU A 329 4.51 -0.59 12.07
C GLU A 329 4.71 0.93 12.16
N ARG A 330 3.89 1.67 11.42
CA ARG A 330 3.94 3.13 11.49
C ARG A 330 3.33 3.62 12.80
N VAL A 331 4.12 4.43 13.49
CA VAL A 331 3.66 5.24 14.62
C VAL A 331 2.97 6.48 14.05
N SER A 332 1.88 6.93 14.69
CA SER A 332 1.23 8.17 14.28
C SER A 332 2.22 9.33 14.25
N LYS A 333 2.11 10.17 13.22
CA LYS A 333 2.78 11.48 13.21
C LYS A 333 2.36 12.27 14.45
N LEU A 334 3.34 12.91 15.08
CA LEU A 334 3.08 13.85 16.16
C LEU A 334 2.41 15.11 15.60
N PRO A 335 1.57 15.81 16.38
CA PRO A 335 1.03 17.10 15.98
C PRO A 335 2.16 18.09 15.71
N ASP A 336 2.04 18.89 14.65
CA ASP A 336 3.01 19.94 14.35
C ASP A 336 2.89 21.13 15.31
N THR A 337 3.80 22.09 15.20
CA THR A 337 3.88 23.25 16.10
C THR A 337 2.62 24.12 16.05
N GLU A 338 2.01 24.26 14.88
CA GLU A 338 0.78 25.02 14.68
C GLU A 338 -0.42 24.31 15.31
N ALA A 339 -0.60 23.01 15.06
CA ALA A 339 -1.64 22.20 15.68
C ALA A 339 -1.52 22.20 17.20
N LEU A 340 -0.31 22.15 17.76
CA LEU A 340 -0.08 22.26 19.20
C LEU A 340 -0.46 23.65 19.75
N ALA A 341 -0.25 24.73 18.99
CA ALA A 341 -0.66 26.07 19.41
C ALA A 341 -2.20 26.22 19.40
N GLN A 342 -2.87 25.68 18.39
CA GLN A 342 -4.33 25.64 18.31
C GLN A 342 -4.92 24.77 19.43
N TRP A 343 -4.32 23.60 19.69
CA TRP A 343 -4.68 22.72 20.79
C TRP A 343 -4.66 23.44 22.14
N ARG A 344 -3.57 24.17 22.46
CA ARG A 344 -3.47 24.98 23.69
C ARG A 344 -4.54 26.07 23.77
N THR A 345 -4.99 26.59 22.63
CA THR A 345 -6.03 27.62 22.58
C THR A 345 -7.39 27.02 22.90
N HIS A 346 -7.76 25.91 22.26
CA HIS A 346 -8.99 25.20 22.59
C HIS A 346 -9.02 24.67 24.03
N CYS A 347 -7.91 24.17 24.56
CA CYS A 347 -7.82 23.78 25.96
C CYS A 347 -8.02 24.96 26.91
N ARG A 348 -7.47 26.15 26.61
CA ARG A 348 -7.70 27.37 27.40
C ARG A 348 -9.16 27.80 27.37
N GLU A 349 -9.80 27.74 26.21
CA GLU A 349 -11.22 28.05 26.04
C GLU A 349 -12.11 27.09 26.84
N LEU A 350 -11.84 25.77 26.77
CA LEU A 350 -12.53 24.75 27.58
C LEU A 350 -12.38 24.99 29.09
N LEU A 351 -11.24 25.51 29.53
CA LEU A 351 -10.93 25.77 30.94
C LEU A 351 -11.32 27.18 31.40
N SER A 352 -11.96 28.00 30.57
CA SER A 352 -12.31 29.37 30.93
C SER A 352 -13.47 29.44 31.94
N GLU A 353 -13.35 30.37 32.88
CA GLU A 353 -14.37 30.69 33.89
C GLU A 353 -14.65 32.21 33.83
N PRO A 354 -15.90 32.65 33.61
CA PRO A 354 -17.12 31.86 33.44
C PRO A 354 -17.15 31.05 32.13
N CYS A 355 -17.94 29.97 32.11
CA CYS A 355 -18.04 29.08 30.96
C CYS A 355 -18.55 29.84 29.71
N PRO A 356 -17.85 29.77 28.57
CA PRO A 356 -18.13 30.60 27.39
C PRO A 356 -19.21 30.00 26.48
N TYR A 357 -19.65 28.75 26.74
CA TYR A 357 -20.56 28.02 25.87
C TYR A 357 -22.02 28.22 26.29
N ASP A 358 -22.88 28.50 25.32
CA ASP A 358 -24.34 28.64 25.52
C ASP A 358 -25.06 27.31 25.51
N ASN A 359 -24.49 26.29 24.87
CA ASN A 359 -25.07 24.97 24.81
C ASN A 359 -23.99 23.89 24.71
N VAL A 360 -24.40 22.65 24.96
CA VAL A 360 -23.51 21.48 24.93
C VAL A 360 -22.94 21.21 23.52
N VAL A 361 -23.63 21.63 22.46
CA VAL A 361 -23.17 21.45 21.07
C VAL A 361 -21.91 22.28 20.81
N GLN A 362 -21.87 23.53 21.29
CA GLN A 362 -20.68 24.38 21.19
C GLN A 362 -19.50 23.81 21.99
N LEU A 363 -19.74 23.39 23.25
CA LEU A 363 -18.70 22.78 24.09
C LEU A 363 -18.11 21.53 23.43
N THR A 364 -18.97 20.64 22.94
CA THR A 364 -18.54 19.39 22.28
C THR A 364 -17.83 19.68 20.96
N ALA A 365 -18.19 20.74 20.24
CA ALA A 365 -17.47 21.17 19.03
C ALA A 365 -16.04 21.61 19.36
N THR A 366 -15.84 22.44 20.37
CA THR A 366 -14.49 22.86 20.81
C THR A 366 -13.69 21.66 21.36
N ALA A 367 -14.34 20.75 22.09
CA ALA A 367 -13.73 19.49 22.52
C ALA A 367 -13.26 18.62 21.33
N CYS A 368 -14.08 18.49 20.28
CA CYS A 368 -13.74 17.76 19.07
C CYS A 368 -12.55 18.38 18.33
N ASN A 369 -12.52 19.72 18.25
CA ASN A 369 -11.40 20.46 17.66
C ASN A 369 -10.12 20.27 18.47
N ALA A 370 -10.19 20.36 19.81
CA ALA A 370 -9.05 20.12 20.68
C ALA A 370 -8.46 18.71 20.48
N LEU A 371 -9.31 17.67 20.37
CA LEU A 371 -8.85 16.30 20.12
C LEU A 371 -8.21 16.15 18.73
N THR A 372 -8.73 16.86 17.73
CA THR A 372 -8.18 16.84 16.37
C THR A 372 -6.81 17.51 16.34
N CYS A 373 -6.66 18.69 16.96
CA CYS A 373 -5.38 19.38 17.09
C CYS A 373 -4.38 18.61 17.98
N ALA A 374 -4.86 17.78 18.91
CA ALA A 374 -4.04 16.84 19.67
C ALA A 374 -3.53 15.64 18.84
N GLY A 375 -3.89 15.56 17.56
CA GLY A 375 -3.43 14.55 16.61
C GLY A 375 -4.37 13.36 16.43
N MET A 376 -5.62 13.42 16.93
CA MET A 376 -6.62 12.39 16.64
C MET A 376 -7.21 12.63 15.24
N GLN A 377 -7.24 11.60 14.39
CA GLN A 377 -7.75 11.71 13.03
C GLN A 377 -9.24 11.38 12.94
N ARG A 378 -9.67 10.35 13.67
CA ARG A 378 -11.08 9.98 13.80
C ARG A 378 -11.50 10.19 15.22
N VAL A 379 -12.56 10.97 15.42
CA VAL A 379 -13.11 11.31 16.73
C VAL A 379 -14.62 11.17 16.69
N LEU A 380 -15.17 10.52 17.70
CA LEU A 380 -16.60 10.38 17.94
C LEU A 380 -16.86 10.74 19.40
N LEU A 381 -17.69 11.76 19.63
CA LEU A 381 -18.19 12.15 20.94
C LEU A 381 -19.65 11.72 21.05
N LEU A 382 -19.94 10.84 22.01
CA LEU A 382 -21.28 10.37 22.34
C LEU A 382 -21.67 10.93 23.70
N LEU A 383 -22.88 11.49 23.81
CA LEU A 383 -23.47 11.86 25.09
C LEU A 383 -24.48 10.81 25.54
N VAL A 384 -24.58 10.63 26.84
CA VAL A 384 -25.67 9.87 27.44
C VAL A 384 -26.95 10.69 27.31
N ASP A 385 -28.02 10.08 26.82
CA ASP A 385 -29.31 10.74 26.65
C ASP A 385 -29.95 11.13 28.00
N ARG A 386 -30.99 11.98 27.94
CA ARG A 386 -31.65 12.48 29.16
C ARG A 386 -32.26 11.37 30.03
N LYS A 387 -32.62 10.23 29.43
CA LYS A 387 -33.17 9.07 30.15
C LYS A 387 -32.08 8.15 30.71
N GLN A 388 -30.80 8.44 30.43
CA GLN A 388 -29.63 7.64 30.81
C GLN A 388 -29.62 6.22 30.27
N GLN A 389 -30.27 5.99 29.14
CA GLN A 389 -30.43 4.68 28.51
C GLN A 389 -29.58 4.53 27.25
N ARG A 390 -29.24 5.61 26.55
CA ARG A 390 -28.63 5.53 25.22
C ARG A 390 -27.46 6.49 25.06
N LEU A 391 -26.46 6.08 24.28
CA LEU A 391 -25.37 6.94 23.83
C LEU A 391 -25.69 7.50 22.45
N VAL A 392 -25.78 8.83 22.33
CA VAL A 392 -26.16 9.53 21.10
C VAL A 392 -25.01 10.37 20.60
N SER A 393 -24.69 10.23 19.31
CA SER A 393 -23.61 10.98 18.65
C SER A 393 -23.88 12.48 18.69
N GLN A 394 -22.88 13.26 19.11
CA GLN A 394 -22.93 14.72 19.13
C GLN A 394 -21.99 15.35 18.13
N GLN A 395 -20.75 14.85 18.09
CA GLN A 395 -19.71 15.39 17.23
C GLN A 395 -18.89 14.27 16.64
N THR A 396 -18.57 14.42 15.37
CA THR A 396 -17.75 13.47 14.62
C THR A 396 -16.73 14.20 13.78
N ARG A 397 -15.49 13.71 13.77
CA ARG A 397 -14.43 14.14 12.87
C ARG A 397 -13.80 12.91 12.22
N GLY A 398 -13.48 13.01 10.93
CA GLY A 398 -12.80 11.93 10.20
C GLY A 398 -13.63 10.67 9.96
N LEU A 399 -14.94 10.68 10.26
CA LEU A 399 -15.85 9.54 10.11
C LEU A 399 -16.88 9.78 8.99
N PRO A 400 -17.46 8.71 8.42
CA PRO A 400 -18.57 8.81 7.47
C PRO A 400 -19.77 9.58 8.04
N ARG A 401 -20.58 10.20 7.18
CA ARG A 401 -21.76 11.00 7.60
C ARG A 401 -22.77 10.24 8.47
N GLU A 402 -22.82 8.92 8.33
CA GLU A 402 -23.69 8.05 9.13
C GLU A 402 -23.31 8.04 10.61
N ALA A 403 -22.03 8.27 10.95
CA ALA A 403 -21.56 8.33 12.33
C ALA A 403 -22.22 9.46 13.14
N ALA A 404 -22.63 10.54 12.48
CA ALA A 404 -23.33 11.66 13.14
C ALA A 404 -24.72 11.28 13.66
N ARG A 405 -25.32 10.20 13.16
CA ARG A 405 -26.64 9.70 13.59
C ARG A 405 -26.54 8.43 14.45
N LEU A 406 -25.32 8.05 14.83
CA LEU A 406 -25.11 6.84 15.61
C LEU A 406 -25.77 6.95 16.98
N THR A 407 -26.55 5.93 17.32
CA THR A 407 -27.10 5.71 18.66
C THR A 407 -26.75 4.32 19.12
N LEU A 408 -26.15 4.20 20.30
CA LEU A 408 -25.74 2.92 20.88
C LEU A 408 -26.56 2.59 22.12
N ASP A 409 -26.83 1.31 22.26
CA ASP A 409 -27.39 0.72 23.48
C ASP A 409 -26.25 0.20 24.38
N PRO A 410 -26.04 0.78 25.57
CA PRO A 410 -25.11 0.24 26.55
C PRO A 410 -25.37 -1.23 26.88
N ASP A 411 -26.63 -1.66 26.95
CA ASP A 411 -26.99 -3.01 27.40
C ASP A 411 -26.57 -4.08 26.39
N GLN A 412 -26.33 -3.71 25.14
CA GLN A 412 -25.86 -4.63 24.10
C GLN A 412 -24.34 -4.88 24.16
N SER A 413 -23.60 -4.21 25.06
CA SER A 413 -22.14 -4.37 25.16
C SER A 413 -21.64 -4.30 26.60
N GLN A 414 -20.99 -5.37 27.06
CA GLN A 414 -20.36 -5.39 28.39
C GLN A 414 -19.27 -4.31 28.55
N VAL A 415 -18.55 -3.99 27.46
CA VAL A 415 -17.54 -2.94 27.44
C VAL A 415 -18.19 -1.58 27.67
N LEU A 416 -19.29 -1.29 26.98
CA LEU A 416 -20.02 -0.03 27.18
C LEU A 416 -20.58 0.08 28.59
N ARG A 417 -21.18 -0.99 29.14
CA ARG A 417 -21.67 -0.98 30.53
C ARG A 417 -20.57 -0.63 31.53
N ARG A 418 -19.40 -1.26 31.41
CA ARG A 418 -18.24 -0.95 32.29
C ARG A 418 -17.74 0.47 32.14
N LEU A 419 -17.67 0.99 30.91
CA LEU A 419 -17.25 2.37 30.65
C LEU A 419 -18.27 3.40 31.16
N LEU A 420 -19.55 3.05 31.24
CA LEU A 420 -20.59 3.95 31.75
C LEU A 420 -20.83 3.83 33.26
N ASP A 421 -20.43 2.74 33.89
CA ASP A 421 -20.47 2.57 35.34
C ASP A 421 -19.48 3.52 36.05
N LYS A 422 -18.23 3.55 35.59
CA LYS A 422 -17.18 4.41 36.16
C LYS A 422 -16.27 5.00 35.08
N PRO A 423 -15.78 6.26 35.26
CA PRO A 423 -14.83 6.88 34.34
C PRO A 423 -13.54 6.06 34.15
N ALA A 424 -13.43 5.33 33.04
CA ALA A 424 -12.29 4.51 32.66
C ALA A 424 -11.75 4.85 31.26
N LEU A 425 -10.51 4.46 30.99
CA LEU A 425 -9.90 4.49 29.66
C LEU A 425 -9.67 3.05 29.22
N LEU A 426 -10.35 2.62 28.17
CA LEU A 426 -10.01 1.40 27.45
C LEU A 426 -9.13 1.77 26.26
N ARG A 427 -7.92 1.22 26.24
CA ARG A 427 -7.01 1.30 25.09
C ARG A 427 -6.98 -0.05 24.40
N LEU A 428 -7.48 -0.09 23.17
CA LEU A 428 -7.24 -1.22 22.29
C LEU A 428 -5.78 -1.19 21.81
N LYS A 429 -5.15 -2.36 21.84
CA LYS A 429 -3.82 -2.67 21.33
C LYS A 429 -3.88 -4.04 20.65
N PRO A 430 -2.91 -4.38 19.79
CA PRO A 430 -2.83 -5.72 19.18
C PRO A 430 -2.97 -6.86 20.20
N ASP A 431 -2.36 -6.74 21.37
CA ASP A 431 -2.37 -7.79 22.41
C ASP A 431 -3.74 -8.03 23.07
N ASN A 432 -4.66 -7.07 23.02
CA ASN A 432 -5.96 -7.15 23.71
C ASN A 432 -7.17 -7.01 22.77
N VAL A 433 -6.95 -6.66 21.50
CA VAL A 433 -8.03 -6.39 20.55
C VAL A 433 -8.93 -7.61 20.35
N ALA A 434 -8.37 -8.82 20.31
CA ALA A 434 -9.16 -10.05 20.14
C ALA A 434 -10.18 -10.23 21.28
N GLN A 435 -9.80 -9.90 22.52
CA GLN A 435 -10.65 -10.01 23.69
C GLN A 435 -11.75 -8.94 23.72
N PHE A 436 -11.38 -7.68 23.48
CA PHE A 436 -12.30 -6.55 23.63
C PHE A 436 -13.13 -6.28 22.37
N SER A 437 -12.59 -6.55 21.19
CA SER A 437 -13.31 -6.37 19.94
C SER A 437 -14.58 -7.20 19.95
N ALA A 438 -14.55 -8.48 20.33
CA ALA A 438 -15.77 -9.31 20.42
C ALA A 438 -16.92 -8.65 21.22
N LEU A 439 -16.58 -7.85 22.24
CA LEU A 439 -17.53 -7.19 23.14
C LEU A 439 -17.95 -5.77 22.69
N LEU A 440 -17.32 -5.20 21.65
CA LEU A 440 -17.69 -3.89 21.11
C LEU A 440 -18.91 -3.98 20.17
N PRO A 441 -19.81 -2.98 20.19
CA PRO A 441 -20.93 -2.93 19.25
C PRO A 441 -20.47 -2.93 17.80
N GLY A 442 -21.19 -3.65 16.93
CA GLY A 442 -20.91 -3.74 15.49
C GLY A 442 -20.74 -2.37 14.80
N PRO A 443 -21.63 -1.39 15.04
CA PRO A 443 -21.49 -0.06 14.45
C PRO A 443 -20.19 0.66 14.82
N LEU A 444 -19.70 0.50 16.06
CA LEU A 444 -18.43 1.10 16.50
C LEU A 444 -17.24 0.47 15.79
N LYS A 445 -17.25 -0.86 15.60
CA LYS A 445 -16.20 -1.58 14.86
C LYS A 445 -16.13 -1.13 13.40
N ALA A 446 -17.28 -0.91 12.77
CA ALA A 446 -17.35 -0.46 11.39
C ALA A 446 -16.73 0.95 11.22
N LEU A 447 -16.94 1.83 12.21
CA LEU A 447 -16.38 3.19 12.21
C LEU A 447 -14.88 3.22 12.56
N PHE A 448 -14.45 2.31 13.44
CA PHE A 448 -13.06 2.18 13.91
C PHE A 448 -12.51 0.76 13.68
N PRO A 449 -12.19 0.39 12.42
CA PRO A 449 -11.58 -0.91 12.07
C PRO A 449 -10.07 -0.94 12.42
N SER A 450 -9.72 -0.49 13.64
CA SER A 450 -8.35 -0.34 14.11
C SER A 450 -8.09 -1.21 15.34
N GLU A 451 -6.88 -1.72 15.48
CA GLU A 451 -6.39 -2.35 16.73
C GLU A 451 -5.91 -1.32 17.74
N HIS A 452 -5.75 -0.07 17.33
CA HIS A 452 -5.34 1.07 18.15
C HIS A 452 -6.50 2.06 18.24
N VAL A 453 -7.32 1.93 19.28
CA VAL A 453 -8.47 2.82 19.55
C VAL A 453 -8.48 3.18 21.02
N LEU A 454 -8.80 4.44 21.33
CA LEU A 454 -9.04 4.92 22.69
C LEU A 454 -10.55 5.08 22.90
N LEU A 455 -11.08 4.42 23.93
CA LEU A 455 -12.44 4.62 24.42
C LEU A 455 -12.35 5.19 25.83
N ARG A 456 -12.74 6.45 26.01
CA ARG A 456 -12.64 7.17 27.27
C ARG A 456 -14.01 7.68 27.69
N SER A 457 -14.50 7.17 28.81
CA SER A 457 -15.67 7.71 29.47
C SER A 457 -15.30 8.92 30.33
N VAL A 458 -16.14 9.95 30.28
CA VAL A 458 -15.98 11.22 30.99
C VAL A 458 -17.12 11.37 32.00
N GLY A 459 -16.74 11.57 33.25
CA GLY A 459 -17.65 11.66 34.39
C GLY A 459 -17.92 13.08 34.86
N HIS A 460 -19.10 13.27 35.45
CA HIS A 460 -19.50 14.47 36.16
C HIS A 460 -20.37 14.09 37.38
N GLU A 461 -20.07 14.66 38.56
CA GLU A 461 -20.78 14.38 39.84
C GLU A 461 -21.01 12.88 40.12
N GLY A 462 -20.00 12.04 39.83
CA GLY A 462 -20.06 10.59 40.10
C GLY A 462 -20.81 9.76 39.06
N ARG A 463 -21.28 10.36 37.95
CA ARG A 463 -21.92 9.65 36.82
C ARG A 463 -21.19 9.90 35.51
N VAL A 464 -21.19 8.93 34.61
CA VAL A 464 -20.64 9.11 33.26
C VAL A 464 -21.66 9.81 32.38
N VAL A 465 -21.24 10.90 31.72
CA VAL A 465 -22.12 11.74 30.86
C VAL A 465 -21.73 11.68 29.39
N MET A 466 -20.50 11.25 29.10
CA MET A 466 -19.93 11.26 27.75
C MET A 466 -19.02 10.05 27.53
N LEU A 467 -19.03 9.51 26.32
CA LEU A 467 -18.05 8.55 25.83
C LEU A 467 -17.34 9.14 24.61
N LEU A 468 -16.01 9.23 24.71
CA LEU A 468 -15.13 9.60 23.60
C LEU A 468 -14.53 8.36 22.98
N VAL A 469 -14.57 8.28 21.65
CA VAL A 469 -13.87 7.25 20.88
C VAL A 469 -12.97 7.94 19.87
N ALA A 470 -11.69 7.61 19.87
CA ALA A 470 -10.72 8.24 18.98
C ALA A 470 -9.60 7.31 18.53
N ASP A 471 -9.03 7.59 17.35
CA ASP A 471 -7.76 7.02 16.90
C ASP A 471 -6.94 7.96 16.01
N GLN A 472 -5.76 7.48 15.61
CA GLN A 472 -4.84 8.19 14.73
C GLN A 472 -4.74 7.54 13.34
N GLY A 473 -5.85 7.02 12.79
CA GLY A 473 -5.85 6.46 11.43
C GLY A 473 -5.26 5.04 11.34
N ASN A 474 -5.59 4.19 12.30
CA ASN A 474 -5.10 2.80 12.42
C ASN A 474 -3.61 2.62 12.78
N THR A 475 -2.92 3.69 13.21
CA THR A 475 -1.52 3.64 13.65
C THR A 475 -1.39 3.52 15.16
N ALA A 476 -0.27 2.99 15.63
CA ALA A 476 0.05 2.97 17.05
C ALA A 476 0.18 4.39 17.63
N PHE A 477 -0.35 4.58 18.85
CA PHE A 477 -0.21 5.84 19.57
C PHE A 477 1.19 5.99 20.15
N SER A 478 1.81 7.16 19.95
CA SER A 478 3.02 7.55 20.67
C SER A 478 2.71 7.89 22.14
N GLU A 479 3.72 7.83 23.01
CA GLU A 479 3.55 8.22 24.42
C GLU A 479 3.06 9.66 24.57
N MET A 480 3.64 10.58 23.79
CA MET A 480 3.22 11.98 23.75
C MET A 480 1.77 12.14 23.26
N GLY A 481 1.35 11.36 22.27
CA GLY A 481 -0.03 11.36 21.78
C GLY A 481 -1.04 10.96 22.87
N LEU A 482 -0.71 9.94 23.66
CA LEU A 482 -1.55 9.47 24.77
C LEU A 482 -1.62 10.50 25.91
N GLN A 483 -0.50 11.15 26.24
CA GLN A 483 -0.47 12.21 27.25
C GLN A 483 -1.31 13.41 26.82
N THR A 484 -1.18 13.84 25.56
CA THR A 484 -1.95 14.95 24.99
C THR A 484 -3.44 14.63 24.95
N PHE A 485 -3.83 13.41 24.55
CA PHE A 485 -5.21 12.94 24.62
C PHE A 485 -5.76 13.02 26.05
N THR A 486 -5.02 12.49 27.03
CA THR A 486 -5.44 12.48 28.44
C THR A 486 -5.64 13.90 28.98
N LYS A 487 -4.71 14.82 28.70
CA LYS A 487 -4.84 16.24 29.08
C LYS A 487 -6.04 16.91 28.42
N THR A 488 -6.31 16.59 27.16
CA THR A 488 -7.48 17.11 26.44
C THR A 488 -8.77 16.66 27.11
N VAL A 489 -8.87 15.38 27.47
CA VAL A 489 -10.02 14.83 28.19
C VAL A 489 -10.21 15.50 29.56
N GLN A 490 -9.13 15.76 30.30
CA GLN A 490 -9.20 16.49 31.58
C GLN A 490 -9.76 17.92 31.39
N CYS A 491 -9.40 18.60 30.29
CA CYS A 491 -9.99 19.90 29.97
C CYS A 491 -11.48 19.79 29.69
N ILE A 492 -11.91 18.75 28.98
CA ILE A 492 -13.34 18.48 28.69
C ILE A 492 -14.11 18.16 29.98
N GLU A 493 -13.56 17.32 30.86
CA GLU A 493 -14.14 17.01 32.18
C GLU A 493 -14.39 18.30 33.00
N ARG A 494 -13.40 19.19 33.05
CA ARG A 494 -13.53 20.49 33.74
C ARG A 494 -14.52 21.43 33.06
N ALA A 495 -14.52 21.51 31.73
CA ALA A 495 -15.46 22.32 30.96
C ALA A 495 -16.92 21.90 31.21
N LEU A 496 -17.20 20.60 31.23
CA LEU A 496 -18.52 20.06 31.53
C LEU A 496 -18.96 20.40 32.96
N ALA A 497 -18.01 20.37 33.92
CA ALA A 497 -18.30 20.73 35.30
C ALA A 497 -18.55 22.24 35.50
N ALA A 498 -17.88 23.10 34.73
CA ALA A 498 -18.15 24.54 34.72
C ALA A 498 -19.50 24.85 34.04
N PHE A 499 -19.80 24.16 32.93
CA PHE A 499 -21.04 24.32 32.18
C PHE A 499 -22.28 23.93 33.02
N SER A 500 -22.22 22.83 33.77
CA SER A 500 -23.35 22.40 34.61
C SER A 500 -23.66 23.36 35.76
N LYS A 501 -22.66 24.09 36.26
CA LYS A 501 -22.83 25.10 37.31
C LYS A 501 -23.51 26.38 36.83
N ARG A 502 -23.52 26.69 35.52
CA ARG A 502 -24.17 27.90 34.96
C ARG A 502 -25.69 27.90 35.16
N GLY A 503 -26.31 26.72 35.29
CA GLY A 503 -27.74 26.56 35.49
C GLY A 503 -28.19 26.38 36.94
N ARG A 504 -27.28 26.50 37.92
CA ARG A 504 -27.60 26.49 39.36
C ARG A 504 -27.64 27.89 39.92
#